data_AF-A0A7K8Q386-F1
#
_entry.id   AF-A0A7K8Q386-F1
#
_cell.length_a   1.000
_cell.length_b   1.000
_cell.length_c   1.000
_cell.angle_alpha   90.00
_cell.angle_beta   90.00
_cell.angle_gamma   90.00
#
_symmetry.space_group_name_H-M   'P 1'
#
loop_
_entity.id
_entity.type
_entity.pdbx_description
1 polymer ?
#
loop_
_entity_poly.entity_id
_entity_poly.type
_entity_poly.pdbx_seq_one_letter_code
_entity_poly.pdbx_strand_id
1 'polypeptide(L)'
;LQYNACTLHGGKGQEQREFALSNLKAGAKDILVATDVAGRGIDIHDVSMVVNYDMAKNIEDYIHRIGRTGRAGKSGVAITFLTKEDSTVFYDLKQAILESPVSSCPPELANHPDAQHKPGTILTKKRREETIFA
;
A
#
# COMPACT_ATOMS: atom_id res chain seq x y z
N LEU A 1 -27.21 3.67 1.57
CA LEU A 1 -26.13 4.68 1.62
C LEU A 1 -25.74 5.02 0.20
N GLN A 2 -25.55 6.30 -0.13
CA GLN A 2 -25.14 6.77 -1.46
C GLN A 2 -23.85 7.58 -1.30
N TYR A 3 -22.81 7.21 -2.04
CA TYR A 3 -21.49 7.86 -1.99
C TYR A 3 -21.16 8.50 -3.35
N ASN A 4 -20.54 9.67 -3.33
CA ASN A 4 -20.14 10.38 -4.55
C ASN A 4 -18.75 9.92 -5.00
N ALA A 5 -18.71 8.86 -5.81
CA ALA A 5 -17.46 8.31 -6.33
C ALA A 5 -17.16 8.77 -7.77
N CYS A 6 -15.87 8.87 -8.11
CA CYS A 6 -15.35 8.95 -9.47
C CYS A 6 -14.23 7.92 -9.69
N THR A 7 -13.89 7.66 -10.95
CA THR A 7 -12.91 6.62 -11.32
C THR A 7 -11.77 7.17 -12.17
N LEU A 8 -10.60 6.58 -12.01
CA LEU A 8 -9.39 6.95 -12.75
C LEU A 8 -8.57 5.69 -13.10
N HIS A 9 -8.58 5.32 -14.37
CA HIS A 9 -7.93 4.10 -14.86
C HIS A 9 -7.45 4.30 -16.31
N GLY A 10 -6.66 3.36 -16.83
CA GLY A 10 -6.01 3.47 -18.15
C GLY A 10 -6.98 3.67 -19.32
N GLY A 11 -8.24 3.25 -19.18
CA GLY A 11 -9.30 3.43 -20.18
C GLY A 11 -9.93 4.83 -20.21
N LYS A 12 -9.57 5.74 -19.30
CA LYS A 12 -10.03 7.13 -19.31
C LYS A 12 -9.09 8.00 -20.14
N GLY A 13 -9.66 8.81 -21.03
CA GLY A 13 -8.94 9.86 -21.75
C GLY A 13 -8.51 11.01 -20.83
N GLN A 14 -7.59 11.86 -21.30
CA GLN A 14 -6.99 12.93 -20.48
C GLN A 14 -8.04 13.91 -19.91
N GLU A 15 -8.97 14.39 -20.74
CA GLU A 15 -10.05 15.30 -20.28
C GLU A 15 -10.92 14.68 -19.19
N GLN A 16 -11.23 13.38 -19.31
CA GLN A 16 -12.03 12.67 -18.30
C GLN A 16 -11.27 12.52 -16.98
N ARG A 17 -9.94 12.32 -17.04
CA ARG A 17 -9.08 12.29 -15.84
C ARG A 17 -9.11 13.65 -15.15
N GLU A 18 -8.85 14.72 -15.89
CA GLU A 18 -8.85 16.09 -15.36
C GLU A 18 -10.22 16.48 -14.76
N PHE A 19 -11.31 16.10 -15.42
CA PHE A 19 -12.66 16.31 -14.90
C PHE A 19 -12.91 15.56 -13.58
N ALA A 20 -12.47 14.29 -13.46
CA ALA A 20 -12.62 13.53 -12.22
C ALA A 20 -11.83 14.16 -11.06
N LEU A 21 -10.61 14.62 -11.35
CA LEU A 21 -9.74 15.29 -10.37
C LEU A 21 -10.27 16.65 -9.92
N SER A 22 -10.78 17.45 -10.87
CA SER A 22 -11.38 18.75 -10.58
C SER A 22 -12.58 18.60 -9.65
N ASN A 23 -13.47 17.64 -9.93
CA ASN A 23 -14.61 17.37 -9.07
C ASN A 23 -14.23 16.87 -7.68
N LEU A 24 -13.18 16.06 -7.55
CA LEU A 24 -12.65 15.64 -6.26
C LEU A 24 -12.10 16.84 -5.47
N LYS A 25 -11.28 17.69 -6.11
CA LYS A 25 -10.71 18.90 -5.50
C LYS A 25 -11.78 19.92 -5.09
N ALA A 26 -12.86 20.02 -5.86
CA ALA A 26 -13.99 20.90 -5.58
C ALA A 26 -14.97 20.34 -4.53
N GLY A 27 -14.79 19.09 -4.06
CA GLY A 27 -15.70 18.43 -3.12
C GLY A 27 -17.03 17.97 -3.72
N ALA A 28 -17.16 17.98 -5.05
CA ALA A 28 -18.32 17.40 -5.75
C ALA A 28 -18.27 15.86 -5.79
N LYS A 29 -17.07 15.29 -5.64
CA LYS A 29 -16.83 13.87 -5.41
C LYS A 29 -16.03 13.71 -4.13
N ASP A 30 -16.39 12.69 -3.36
CA ASP A 30 -15.80 12.40 -2.05
C ASP A 30 -14.77 11.26 -2.14
N ILE A 31 -14.95 10.37 -3.12
CA ILE A 31 -14.16 9.14 -3.26
C ILE A 31 -13.60 9.03 -4.68
N LEU A 32 -12.30 8.82 -4.79
CA LEU A 32 -11.63 8.48 -6.04
C LEU A 32 -11.18 7.02 -6.01
N VAL A 33 -11.64 6.23 -6.98
CA VAL A 33 -11.17 4.85 -7.19
C VAL A 33 -10.19 4.83 -8.35
N ALA A 34 -8.98 4.31 -8.14
CA ALA A 34 -7.92 4.37 -9.15
C ALA A 34 -7.04 3.13 -9.25
N THR A 35 -6.40 2.94 -10.40
CA THR A 35 -5.30 1.97 -10.61
C THR A 35 -3.95 2.68 -10.75
N ASP A 36 -2.86 1.98 -10.44
CA ASP A 36 -1.50 2.55 -10.44
C ASP A 36 -1.10 3.21 -11.77
N VAL A 37 -1.43 2.54 -12.88
CA VAL A 37 -1.11 3.00 -14.24
C VAL A 37 -1.67 4.39 -14.52
N ALA A 38 -2.84 4.67 -13.97
CA ALA A 38 -3.52 5.92 -14.21
C ALA A 38 -3.15 7.00 -13.18
N GLY A 39 -2.69 6.63 -11.98
CA GLY A 39 -2.24 7.57 -10.95
C GLY A 39 -0.83 8.14 -11.17
N ARG A 40 0.02 7.50 -11.98
CA ARG A 40 1.36 8.03 -12.30
C ARG A 40 1.25 9.30 -13.13
N GLY A 41 1.94 10.36 -12.70
CA GLY A 41 1.86 11.69 -13.33
C GLY A 41 0.64 12.52 -12.91
N ILE A 42 -0.17 12.02 -11.98
CA ILE A 42 -1.29 12.78 -11.44
C ILE A 42 -0.92 13.45 -10.12
N ASP A 43 -1.18 14.75 -10.08
CA ASP A 43 -0.96 15.63 -8.94
C ASP A 43 -2.20 15.65 -8.01
N ILE A 44 -2.37 14.55 -7.28
CA ILE A 44 -3.28 14.48 -6.12
C ILE A 44 -2.44 14.45 -4.86
N HIS A 45 -2.69 15.42 -4.01
CA HIS A 45 -2.06 15.62 -2.72
C HIS A 45 -3.14 15.91 -1.68
N ASP A 46 -2.77 15.80 -0.41
CA ASP A 46 -3.58 16.19 0.75
C ASP A 46 -4.92 15.44 0.89
N VAL A 47 -4.99 14.19 0.42
CA VAL A 47 -6.13 13.33 0.79
C VAL A 47 -6.02 12.95 2.27
N SER A 48 -7.15 12.91 2.98
CA SER A 48 -7.16 12.54 4.40
C SER A 48 -6.85 11.07 4.62
N MET A 49 -7.22 10.21 3.66
CA MET A 49 -7.09 8.77 3.76
C MET A 49 -6.82 8.13 2.39
N VAL A 50 -5.97 7.11 2.39
CA VAL A 50 -5.74 6.21 1.26
C VAL A 50 -6.16 4.81 1.70
N VAL A 51 -6.97 4.14 0.87
CA VAL A 51 -7.34 2.74 1.09
C VAL A 51 -6.80 1.89 -0.06
N ASN A 52 -5.80 1.06 0.24
CA ASN A 52 -5.33 0.02 -0.66
C ASN A 52 -6.31 -1.15 -0.58
N TYR A 53 -7.35 -1.11 -1.42
CA TYR A 53 -8.30 -2.21 -1.53
C TYR A 53 -7.61 -3.50 -2.00
N ASP A 54 -6.74 -3.36 -3.01
CA ASP A 54 -5.77 -4.39 -3.40
C ASP A 54 -4.36 -3.89 -3.04
N MET A 55 -3.55 -4.74 -2.40
CA MET A 55 -2.15 -4.41 -2.12
C MET A 55 -1.36 -4.20 -3.42
N ALA A 56 -0.43 -3.24 -3.40
CA ALA A 56 0.48 -3.00 -4.52
C ALA A 56 1.39 -4.22 -4.73
N LYS A 57 1.76 -4.49 -5.99
CA LYS A 57 2.59 -5.66 -6.34
C LYS A 57 4.07 -5.50 -6.00
N ASN A 58 4.50 -4.29 -5.66
CA ASN A 58 5.82 -3.96 -5.15
C ASN A 58 5.70 -2.85 -4.10
N ILE A 59 6.73 -2.67 -3.27
CA ILE A 59 6.70 -1.74 -2.16
C ILE A 59 6.79 -0.28 -2.61
N GLU A 60 7.45 -0.01 -3.74
CA GLU A 60 7.61 1.32 -4.30
C GLU A 60 6.25 1.93 -4.71
N ASP A 61 5.40 1.13 -5.36
CA ASP A 61 4.05 1.54 -5.73
C ASP A 61 3.17 1.75 -4.48
N TYR A 62 3.34 0.92 -3.43
CA TYR A 62 2.68 1.16 -2.14
C TYR A 62 3.08 2.52 -1.55
N ILE A 63 4.39 2.84 -1.51
CA ILE A 63 4.90 4.13 -1.01
C ILE A 63 4.32 5.29 -1.83
N HIS A 64 4.25 5.18 -3.15
CA HIS A 64 3.65 6.19 -4.01
C HIS A 64 2.15 6.41 -3.77
N ARG A 65 1.41 5.34 -3.44
CA ARG A 65 -0.01 5.43 -3.10
C ARG A 65 -0.22 6.13 -1.77
N ILE A 66 0.49 5.72 -0.71
CA ILE A 66 0.31 6.33 0.62
C ILE A 66 0.88 7.75 0.69
N GLY A 67 1.87 8.08 -0.16
CA GLY A 67 2.41 9.44 -0.28
C GLY A 67 1.42 10.50 -0.81
N ARG A 68 0.18 10.09 -1.14
CA ARG A 68 -0.95 10.99 -1.46
C ARG A 68 -1.58 11.59 -0.21
N THR A 69 -1.40 10.97 0.94
CA THR A 69 -1.79 11.52 2.23
C THR A 69 -0.60 12.16 2.95
N GLY A 70 -0.86 12.79 4.10
CA GLY A 70 0.19 13.07 5.08
C GLY A 70 1.14 14.25 4.81
N ARG A 71 0.72 15.30 4.10
CA ARG A 71 1.51 16.52 3.88
C ARG A 71 1.01 17.70 4.74
N ALA A 72 1.86 18.72 4.89
CA ALA A 72 1.57 19.95 5.65
C ALA A 72 1.17 19.74 7.13
N GLY A 73 1.85 18.83 7.84
CA GLY A 73 1.68 18.62 9.29
C GLY A 73 0.53 17.71 9.69
N LYS A 74 -0.21 17.16 8.72
CA LYS A 74 -1.20 16.10 8.95
C LYS A 74 -0.54 14.75 8.73
N SER A 75 -0.80 13.76 9.58
CA SER A 75 -0.23 12.41 9.42
C SER A 75 -0.86 11.64 8.26
N GLY A 76 -2.13 11.93 7.93
CA GLY A 76 -2.87 11.09 7.00
C GLY A 76 -3.10 9.67 7.53
N VAL A 77 -3.97 8.90 6.88
CA VAL A 77 -4.15 7.48 7.21
C VAL A 77 -4.06 6.65 5.93
N ALA A 78 -3.28 5.59 5.97
CA ALA A 78 -3.29 4.55 4.95
C ALA A 78 -3.81 3.25 5.55
N ILE A 79 -4.87 2.69 4.96
CA ILE A 79 -5.40 1.39 5.31
C ILE A 79 -5.13 0.45 4.15
N THR A 80 -4.63 -0.75 4.44
CA THR A 80 -4.29 -1.74 3.42
C THR A 80 -4.95 -3.06 3.74
N PHE A 81 -5.67 -3.60 2.78
CA PHE A 81 -6.14 -4.97 2.83
C PHE A 81 -5.05 -5.89 2.29
N LEU A 82 -4.79 -6.98 3.01
CA LEU A 82 -3.80 -7.98 2.66
C LEU A 82 -4.49 -9.33 2.51
N THR A 83 -4.04 -10.06 1.50
CA THR A 83 -4.41 -11.45 1.25
C THR A 83 -3.15 -12.31 1.18
N LYS A 84 -3.31 -13.63 1.17
CA LYS A 84 -2.17 -14.57 1.02
C LYS A 84 -1.48 -14.42 -0.34
N GLU A 85 -2.18 -13.91 -1.34
CA GLU A 85 -1.68 -13.61 -2.68
C GLU A 85 -0.68 -12.44 -2.68
N ASP A 86 -0.61 -11.68 -1.59
CA ASP A 86 0.30 -10.54 -1.42
C ASP A 86 1.53 -10.88 -0.57
N SER A 87 1.74 -12.16 -0.23
CA SER A 87 2.84 -12.60 0.65
C SER A 87 4.23 -12.15 0.18
N THR A 88 4.43 -11.98 -1.13
CA THR A 88 5.68 -11.52 -1.71
C THR A 88 6.04 -10.08 -1.33
N VAL A 89 5.14 -9.28 -0.78
CA VAL A 89 5.44 -7.91 -0.30
C VAL A 89 5.41 -7.79 1.22
N PHE A 90 5.07 -8.85 1.96
CA PHE A 90 4.88 -8.78 3.41
C PHE A 90 6.13 -8.36 4.16
N TYR A 91 7.30 -8.89 3.77
CA TYR A 91 8.57 -8.52 4.40
C TYR A 91 8.86 -7.02 4.25
N ASP A 92 8.78 -6.50 3.02
CA ASP A 92 9.07 -5.08 2.75
C ASP A 92 7.99 -4.16 3.34
N LEU A 93 6.72 -4.57 3.33
CA LEU A 93 5.64 -3.83 3.98
C LEU A 93 5.83 -3.77 5.50
N LYS A 94 6.25 -4.87 6.13
CA LYS A 94 6.62 -4.89 7.55
C LYS A 94 7.73 -3.90 7.83
N GLN A 95 8.80 -3.88 7.03
CA GLN A 95 9.90 -2.91 7.21
C GLN A 95 9.38 -1.47 7.07
N ALA A 96 8.61 -1.18 6.03
CA ALA A 96 8.06 0.16 5.79
C ALA A 96 7.20 0.68 6.95
N ILE A 97 6.43 -0.19 7.60
CA ILE A 97 5.62 0.19 8.77
C ILE A 97 6.49 0.34 10.02
N LEU A 98 7.49 -0.52 10.24
CA LEU A 98 8.41 -0.43 11.38
C LEU A 98 9.31 0.81 11.32
N GLU A 99 9.68 1.25 10.13
CA GLU A 99 10.46 2.48 9.90
C GLU A 99 9.63 3.75 10.07
N SER A 100 8.30 3.64 10.07
CA SER A 100 7.39 4.77 10.22
C SER A 100 7.20 5.15 11.70
N PRO A 101 7.68 6.31 12.17
CA PRO A 101 7.59 6.70 13.58
C PRO A 101 6.16 7.02 14.03
N VAL A 102 5.24 7.22 13.07
CA VAL A 102 3.83 7.54 13.33
C VAL A 102 2.93 6.31 13.19
N SER A 103 3.50 5.15 12.86
CA SER A 103 2.75 3.90 12.66
C SER A 103 3.10 2.88 13.73
N SER A 104 2.15 1.99 14.03
CA SER A 104 2.41 0.79 14.82
C SER A 104 2.25 -0.42 13.91
N CYS A 105 3.28 -1.27 13.83
CA CYS A 105 3.22 -2.48 13.01
C CYS A 105 2.26 -3.49 13.64
N PRO A 106 1.21 -3.92 12.92
CA PRO A 106 0.28 -4.90 13.45
C PRO A 106 0.98 -6.24 13.73
N PRO A 107 0.75 -6.88 14.89
CA PRO A 107 1.42 -8.14 15.25
C PRO A 107 1.13 -9.27 14.26
N GLU A 108 -0.04 -9.28 13.64
CA GLU A 108 -0.43 -10.23 12.60
C GLU A 108 0.49 -10.18 11.36
N LEU A 109 1.04 -9.01 11.00
CA LEU A 109 2.04 -8.87 9.94
C LEU A 109 3.45 -9.05 10.50
N ALA A 110 3.76 -8.43 11.65
CA ALA A 110 5.09 -8.49 12.24
C ALA A 110 5.56 -9.92 12.51
N ASN A 111 4.65 -10.80 12.93
CA ASN A 111 4.92 -12.20 13.25
C ASN A 111 4.54 -13.16 12.12
N HIS A 112 4.04 -12.68 10.98
CA HIS A 112 3.63 -13.55 9.87
C HIS A 112 4.82 -14.34 9.32
N PRO A 113 4.71 -15.65 9.05
CA PRO A 113 5.82 -16.46 8.50
C PRO A 113 6.43 -15.86 7.23
N ASP A 114 5.60 -15.41 6.29
CA ASP A 114 6.04 -14.82 5.02
C ASP A 114 6.66 -13.41 5.18
N ALA A 115 6.56 -12.79 6.36
CA ALA A 115 7.15 -11.48 6.65
C ALA A 115 8.52 -11.57 7.34
N GLN A 116 9.06 -12.77 7.58
CA GLN A 116 10.31 -12.94 8.33
C GLN A 116 11.56 -12.86 7.48
N HIS A 117 11.46 -13.15 6.18
CA HIS A 117 12.59 -13.20 5.28
C HIS A 117 12.27 -12.47 3.98
N LYS A 118 13.30 -11.86 3.39
CA LYS A 118 13.15 -11.20 2.09
C LYS A 118 12.73 -12.23 1.03
N PRO A 119 11.68 -11.96 0.23
CA PRO A 119 11.27 -12.84 -0.86
C PRO A 119 12.45 -13.23 -1.75
N GLY A 120 12.54 -14.50 -2.14
CA GLY A 120 13.64 -15.03 -2.96
C GLY A 120 14.90 -15.43 -2.19
N THR A 121 14.95 -15.27 -0.86
CA THR A 121 16.07 -15.77 -0.04
C THR A 121 16.00 -17.30 0.10
N ILE A 122 17.08 -18.00 -0.26
CA ILE A 122 17.19 -19.45 -0.03
C ILE A 122 17.52 -19.69 1.45
N LEU A 123 16.58 -20.30 2.19
CA LEU A 123 16.82 -20.70 3.57
C LEU A 123 17.72 -21.94 3.60
N THR A 124 18.99 -21.77 3.97
CA THR A 124 19.87 -22.91 4.27
C THR A 124 19.41 -23.55 5.58
N LYS A 125 18.77 -24.71 5.49
CA LYS A 125 18.33 -25.47 6.67
C LYS A 125 19.57 -25.86 7.47
N LYS A 126 19.74 -25.29 8.66
CA LYS A 126 20.83 -25.64 9.59
C LYS A 126 20.68 -27.14 9.92
N ARG A 127 21.65 -27.96 9.49
CA ARG A 127 21.68 -29.40 9.78
C ARG A 127 21.67 -29.55 11.30
N ARG A 128 20.65 -30.21 11.84
CA ARG A 128 20.54 -30.48 13.28
C ARG A 128 21.74 -31.36 13.65
N GLU A 129 22.63 -30.87 14.49
CA GLU A 129 23.73 -31.67 15.00
C GLU A 129 23.13 -32.81 15.83
N GLU A 130 23.17 -34.03 15.29
CA GLU A 130 22.85 -35.23 16.05
C GLU A 130 24.02 -35.46 17.00
N THR A 131 23.82 -35.16 18.29
CA THR A 131 24.77 -35.52 19.33
C THR A 131 24.76 -37.05 19.45
N ILE A 132 25.76 -37.70 18.86
CA ILE A 132 26.00 -39.13 19.05
C ILE A 132 26.61 -39.29 20.44
N PHE A 133 25.86 -39.91 21.36
CA PHE A 133 26.43 -40.40 22.62
C PHE A 133 27.18 -41.71 22.30
N ALA A 134 28.48 -41.73 22.59
CA ALA A 134 29.33 -42.92 22.52
C ALA A 134 29.66 -43.41 23.94
#